data_AF-A0A7W0X6C3-F1
#
_entry.id   AF-A0A7W0X6C3-F1
#
_cell.length_a   1.000
_cell.length_b   1.000
_cell.length_c   1.000
_cell.angle_alpha   90.00
_cell.angle_beta   90.00
_cell.angle_gamma   90.00
#
_symmetry.space_group_name_H-M   'P 1'
#
loop_
_entity.id
_entity.type
_entity.pdbx_description
1 polymer ?
#
loop_
_entity_poly.entity_id
_entity_poly.type
_entity_poly.pdbx_seq_one_letter_code
_entity_poly.pdbx_strand_id
1 'polypeptide(L)'
;MAAEEKQHLGNEAAFPYSPQEALEFMQRMWNPFGVPIPGFALPGTSPSSGIGAMPFPNPAAMFAALDPVEIDRKIAELRVIENWLTMSVNLMQMSIKTMELQKASLEALQTAHAPGAAAGGTQIGPKSK
;
A
#
# COMPACT_ATOMS: atom_id res chain seq x y z
N MET A 1 34.61 7.00 -32.34
CA MET A 1 33.86 8.27 -32.20
C MET A 1 32.43 7.88 -31.91
N ALA A 2 32.05 7.85 -30.64
CA ALA A 2 31.49 8.99 -29.89
C ALA A 2 30.03 9.22 -30.33
N ALA A 3 29.05 8.75 -29.56
CA ALA A 3 28.52 9.33 -28.31
C ALA A 3 27.49 10.44 -28.60
N GLU A 4 26.26 10.22 -28.12
CA GLU A 4 25.18 11.16 -27.74
C GLU A 4 23.92 10.28 -27.64
N GLU A 5 23.56 9.71 -26.50
CA GLU A 5 23.08 10.39 -25.29
C GLU A 5 22.17 11.57 -25.63
N LYS A 6 20.89 11.26 -25.89
CA LYS A 6 19.81 12.19 -25.57
C LYS A 6 18.90 11.53 -24.55
N GLN A 7 19.28 11.80 -23.30
CA GLN A 7 18.39 11.89 -22.17
C GLN A 7 17.14 12.69 -22.58
N HIS A 8 15.95 12.12 -22.38
CA HIS A 8 14.76 12.91 -22.16
C HIS A 8 14.27 12.61 -20.75
N LEU A 9 14.78 13.41 -19.83
CA LEU A 9 14.27 13.60 -18.49
C LEU A 9 12.83 14.12 -18.57
N GLY A 10 11.96 13.59 -17.70
CA GLY A 10 10.73 14.27 -17.33
C GLY A 10 9.49 13.38 -17.39
N ASN A 11 9.27 12.61 -16.31
CA ASN A 11 8.01 12.79 -15.59
C ASN A 11 8.17 12.35 -14.13
N GLU A 12 7.96 13.35 -13.29
CA GLU A 12 7.68 13.47 -11.86
C GLU A 12 7.60 12.23 -10.96
N ALA A 13 7.92 12.49 -9.69
CA ALA A 13 7.79 11.64 -8.52
C ALA A 13 6.34 11.15 -8.30
N ALA A 14 5.86 10.29 -9.18
CA ALA A 14 4.66 9.51 -8.98
C ALA A 14 4.92 8.55 -7.81
N PHE A 15 3.96 8.46 -6.88
CA PHE A 15 3.93 7.42 -5.86
C PHE A 15 4.36 6.08 -6.48
N PRO A 16 5.27 5.30 -5.86
CA PRO A 16 5.98 4.20 -6.51
C PRO A 16 5.11 2.99 -6.89
N TYR A 17 3.79 3.10 -6.80
CA TYR A 17 2.83 2.06 -7.12
C TYR A 17 1.70 2.66 -7.95
N SER A 18 1.52 2.15 -9.18
CA SER A 18 0.36 2.51 -9.99
C SER A 18 -0.94 2.06 -9.30
N PRO A 19 -2.08 2.74 -9.54
CA PRO A 19 -3.37 2.32 -9.00
C PRO A 19 -3.74 0.87 -9.34
N GLN A 20 -3.26 0.36 -10.48
CA GLN A 20 -3.48 -1.02 -10.91
C GLN A 20 -2.69 -2.02 -10.05
N GLU A 21 -1.40 -1.77 -9.82
CA GLU A 21 -0.56 -2.61 -8.97
C GLU A 21 -1.05 -2.62 -7.52
N ALA A 22 -1.55 -1.48 -7.02
CA ALA A 22 -2.16 -1.39 -5.71
C ALA A 22 -3.43 -2.25 -5.61
N LEU A 23 -4.27 -2.26 -6.64
CA LEU A 23 -5.48 -3.10 -6.71
C LEU A 23 -5.13 -4.59 -6.82
N GLU A 24 -4.13 -4.97 -7.61
CA GLU A 24 -3.66 -6.36 -7.70
C GLU A 24 -3.03 -6.84 -6.39
N PHE A 25 -2.21 -6.00 -5.75
CA PHE A 25 -1.66 -6.28 -4.43
C PHE A 25 -2.77 -6.50 -3.40
N MET A 26 -3.77 -5.61 -3.38
CA MET A 26 -4.92 -5.72 -2.48
C MET A 26 -5.72 -6.99 -2.77
N GLN A 27 -5.93 -7.32 -4.04
CA GLN A 27 -6.63 -8.52 -4.47
C GLN A 27 -5.86 -9.79 -4.10
N ARG A 28 -4.52 -9.80 -4.21
CA ARG A 28 -3.68 -10.92 -3.77
C ARG A 28 -3.63 -11.06 -2.24
N MET A 29 -3.68 -9.94 -1.53
CA MET A 29 -3.71 -9.91 -0.06
C MET A 29 -5.06 -10.40 0.50
N TRP A 30 -6.17 -10.00 -0.12
CA TRP A 30 -7.53 -10.30 0.38
C TRP A 30 -8.18 -11.52 -0.28
N ASN A 31 -7.64 -12.01 -1.39
CA ASN A 31 -8.13 -13.21 -2.07
C ASN A 31 -6.98 -14.21 -2.33
N PRO A 32 -6.37 -14.77 -1.27
CA PRO A 32 -5.21 -15.65 -1.40
C PRO A 32 -5.52 -16.96 -2.15
N PHE A 33 -6.80 -17.27 -2.38
CA PHE A 33 -7.27 -18.46 -3.09
C PHE A 33 -7.84 -18.17 -4.49
N GLY A 34 -7.83 -16.90 -4.94
CA GLY A 34 -8.29 -16.52 -6.28
C GLY A 34 -9.78 -16.74 -6.55
N VAL A 35 -10.62 -16.82 -5.50
CA VAL A 35 -12.06 -17.08 -5.65
C VAL A 35 -12.78 -15.77 -5.98
N PRO A 36 -13.52 -15.66 -7.09
CA PRO A 36 -14.23 -14.43 -7.43
C PRO A 36 -15.26 -14.09 -6.34
N ILE A 37 -15.22 -12.85 -5.82
CA ILE A 37 -16.09 -12.39 -4.74
C ILE A 37 -17.53 -12.24 -5.28
N PRO A 38 -18.54 -12.91 -4.67
CA PRO A 38 -19.94 -12.76 -5.06
C PRO A 38 -20.40 -11.30 -4.92
N GLY A 39 -20.84 -10.69 -6.03
CA GLY A 39 -21.23 -9.27 -6.10
C GLY A 39 -20.53 -8.49 -7.22
N PHE A 40 -19.43 -9.01 -7.77
CA PHE A 40 -18.77 -8.50 -8.98
C PHE A 40 -18.93 -9.52 -10.12
N ALA A 41 -20.12 -9.60 -10.72
CA ALA A 41 -20.33 -10.42 -11.92
C ALA A 41 -19.88 -9.65 -13.16
N LEU A 42 -19.06 -10.30 -13.99
CA LEU A 42 -18.64 -9.85 -15.31
C LEU A 42 -19.86 -9.47 -16.16
N PRO A 43 -19.83 -8.34 -16.91
CA PRO A 43 -20.90 -7.99 -17.81
C PRO A 43 -20.91 -8.98 -18.98
N GLY A 44 -21.91 -9.86 -19.04
CA GLY A 44 -22.07 -10.80 -20.17
C GLY A 44 -22.95 -12.03 -19.97
N THR A 45 -23.34 -12.40 -18.75
CA THR A 45 -24.29 -13.53 -18.56
C THR A 45 -25.71 -13.02 -18.41
N SER A 46 -26.52 -13.32 -19.42
CA SER A 46 -27.90 -12.85 -19.60
C SER A 46 -28.84 -13.21 -18.42
N PRO A 47 -29.75 -12.32 -17.99
CA PRO A 47 -30.72 -12.60 -16.96
C PRO A 47 -31.95 -13.24 -17.59
N SER A 48 -32.02 -14.57 -17.65
CA SER A 48 -33.29 -15.26 -17.90
C SER A 48 -33.82 -15.86 -16.60
N SER A 49 -35.01 -15.41 -16.22
CA SER A 49 -35.93 -16.01 -15.24
C SER A 49 -35.72 -15.60 -13.78
N GLY A 50 -36.58 -14.69 -13.32
CA GLY A 50 -36.82 -14.47 -11.88
C GLY A 50 -37.01 -13.01 -11.50
N ILE A 51 -38.21 -12.46 -11.74
CA ILE A 51 -38.69 -11.31 -10.97
C ILE A 51 -38.89 -11.81 -9.53
N GLY A 52 -38.09 -11.31 -8.58
CA GLY A 52 -38.37 -11.46 -7.15
C GLY A 52 -37.24 -11.98 -6.28
N ALA A 53 -36.12 -11.25 -6.20
CA ALA A 53 -35.27 -11.09 -5.01
C ALA A 53 -34.02 -10.33 -5.45
N MET A 54 -34.07 -9.01 -5.41
CA MET A 54 -32.82 -8.24 -5.43
C MET A 54 -32.03 -8.65 -4.18
N PRO A 55 -30.74 -9.02 -4.27
CA PRO A 55 -29.91 -9.42 -3.13
C PRO A 55 -29.56 -8.25 -2.18
N PHE A 56 -30.24 -7.12 -2.33
CA PHE A 56 -30.05 -5.94 -1.50
C PHE A 56 -31.16 -5.87 -0.45
N PRO A 57 -30.81 -5.77 0.84
CA PRO A 57 -31.80 -5.60 1.89
C PRO A 57 -32.74 -4.45 1.55
N ASN A 58 -34.06 -4.71 1.61
CA ASN A 58 -35.07 -3.66 1.52
C ASN A 58 -34.76 -2.58 2.58
N PRO A 59 -34.65 -1.28 2.23
CA PRO A 59 -34.35 -0.22 3.19
C PRO A 59 -35.36 -0.20 4.35
N ALA A 60 -36.62 -0.56 4.12
CA ALA A 60 -37.62 -0.69 5.19
C ALA A 60 -37.32 -1.84 6.17
N ALA A 61 -36.70 -2.94 5.71
CA ALA A 61 -36.23 -4.03 6.57
C ALA A 61 -34.97 -3.62 7.35
N MET A 62 -34.14 -2.72 6.82
CA MET A 62 -33.06 -2.09 7.58
C MET A 62 -33.62 -1.25 8.74
N PHE A 63 -34.70 -0.50 8.54
CA PHE A 63 -35.35 0.30 9.60
C PHE A 63 -36.06 -0.55 10.68
N ALA A 64 -36.50 -1.77 10.34
CA ALA A 64 -37.10 -2.69 11.30
C ALA A 64 -36.09 -3.36 12.25
N ALA A 65 -34.78 -3.29 11.94
CA ALA A 65 -33.70 -3.87 12.74
C ALA A 65 -33.10 -2.89 13.79
N LEU A 66 -33.72 -1.73 14.01
CA LEU A 66 -33.24 -0.70 14.96
C LEU A 66 -33.81 -0.90 16.38
N ASP A 67 -33.65 -2.10 16.95
CA ASP A 67 -33.71 -2.21 18.41
C ASP A 67 -32.46 -1.50 18.98
N PRO A 68 -32.58 -0.51 19.88
CA PRO A 68 -31.44 0.14 20.52
C PRO A 68 -30.39 -0.84 21.07
N VAL A 69 -30.83 -1.99 21.59
CA VAL A 69 -29.94 -3.03 22.13
C VAL A 69 -29.07 -3.66 21.03
N GLU A 70 -29.63 -3.90 19.84
CA GLU A 70 -28.89 -4.43 18.70
C GLU A 70 -27.89 -3.41 18.17
N ILE A 71 -28.25 -2.11 18.20
CA ILE A 71 -27.33 -1.02 17.85
C ILE A 71 -26.14 -0.96 18.82
N ASP A 72 -26.37 -1.04 20.13
CA ASP A 72 -25.30 -1.06 21.13
C ASP A 72 -24.37 -2.27 20.94
N ARG A 73 -24.93 -3.45 20.63
CA ARG A 73 -24.15 -4.63 20.30
C ARG A 73 -23.29 -4.41 19.05
N LYS A 74 -23.89 -3.87 17.99
CA LYS A 74 -23.21 -3.56 16.73
C LYS A 74 -22.06 -2.58 16.94
N ILE A 75 -22.28 -1.56 17.78
CA ILE A 75 -21.23 -0.60 18.17
C ILE A 75 -20.08 -1.33 18.87
N ALA A 76 -20.37 -2.20 19.85
CA ALA A 76 -19.33 -2.95 20.55
C ALA A 76 -18.50 -3.85 19.62
N GLU A 77 -19.16 -4.57 18.70
CA GLU A 77 -18.48 -5.39 17.68
C GLU A 77 -17.57 -4.52 16.79
N LEU A 78 -18.07 -3.38 16.32
CA LEU A 78 -17.28 -2.44 15.50
C LEU A 78 -16.10 -1.84 16.26
N ARG A 79 -16.21 -1.60 17.57
CA ARG A 79 -15.08 -1.13 18.40
C ARG A 79 -13.96 -2.17 18.51
N VAL A 80 -14.31 -3.45 18.61
CA VAL A 80 -13.32 -4.54 18.60
C VAL A 80 -12.58 -4.58 17.26
N ILE A 81 -13.32 -4.44 16.16
CA ILE A 81 -12.74 -4.38 14.81
C ILE A 81 -11.83 -3.16 14.65
N GLU A 82 -12.28 -1.98 15.10
CA GLU A 82 -11.49 -0.74 15.11
C GLU A 82 -10.16 -0.92 15.86
N ASN A 83 -10.20 -1.52 17.05
CA ASN A 83 -9.00 -1.74 17.86
C ASN A 83 -8.00 -2.71 17.19
N TRP A 84 -8.49 -3.79 16.58
CA TRP A 84 -7.64 -4.72 15.83
C TRP A 84 -7.04 -4.06 14.57
N LEU A 85 -7.84 -3.30 13.82
CA LEU A 85 -7.34 -2.57 12.65
C LEU A 85 -6.28 -1.54 13.03
N THR A 86 -6.47 -0.84 14.14
CA THR A 86 -5.46 0.09 14.70
C THR A 86 -4.15 -0.63 15.00
N MET A 87 -4.21 -1.79 15.63
CA MET A 87 -3.03 -2.62 15.88
C MET A 87 -2.35 -3.07 14.57
N SER A 88 -3.14 -3.49 13.58
CA SER A 88 -2.65 -3.89 12.25
C SER A 88 -1.90 -2.75 11.55
N VAL A 89 -2.47 -1.54 11.57
CA VAL A 89 -1.82 -0.35 11.01
C VAL A 89 -0.50 -0.04 11.73
N ASN A 90 -0.48 -0.13 13.06
CA ASN A 90 0.75 0.11 13.84
C ASN A 90 1.86 -0.89 13.49
N LEU A 91 1.53 -2.18 13.32
CA LEU A 91 2.48 -3.21 12.88
C LEU A 91 3.05 -2.90 11.49
N MET A 92 2.19 -2.49 10.55
CA MET A 92 2.61 -2.12 9.20
C MET A 92 3.53 -0.91 9.21
N GLN A 93 3.21 0.13 9.98
CA GLN A 93 4.06 1.32 10.13
C GLN A 93 5.42 0.97 10.74
N MET A 94 5.49 0.05 11.71
CA MET A 94 6.75 -0.42 12.26
C MET A 94 7.59 -1.20 11.22
N SER A 95 6.95 -2.03 10.40
CA SER A 95 7.62 -2.73 9.29
C SER A 95 8.21 -1.74 8.28
N ILE A 96 7.45 -0.72 7.88
CA ILE A 96 7.92 0.34 6.97
C ILE A 96 9.14 1.06 7.56
N LYS A 97 9.05 1.55 8.81
CA LYS A 97 10.16 2.24 9.47
C LYS A 97 11.43 1.38 9.55
N THR A 98 11.27 0.07 9.77
CA THR A 98 12.40 -0.87 9.78
C THR A 98 13.06 -0.95 8.41
N MET A 99 12.27 -1.07 7.34
CA MET A 99 12.80 -1.09 5.97
C MET A 99 13.42 0.24 5.55
N GLU A 100 12.86 1.39 5.98
CA GLU A 100 13.44 2.71 5.74
C GLU A 100 14.82 2.85 6.40
N LEU A 101 14.96 2.37 7.65
CA LEU A 101 16.24 2.34 8.35
C LEU A 101 17.24 1.40 7.64
N GLN A 102 16.79 0.22 7.20
CA GLN A 102 17.62 -0.70 6.42
C GLN A 102 18.11 -0.06 5.11
N LYS A 103 17.23 0.65 4.40
CA LYS A 103 17.58 1.40 3.18
C LYS A 103 18.63 2.47 3.46
N ALA A 104 18.42 3.31 4.48
CA ALA A 104 19.37 4.37 4.84
C ALA A 104 20.75 3.81 5.22
N SER A 105 20.79 2.67 5.92
CA SER A 105 22.02 1.97 6.26
C SER A 105 22.76 1.48 5.00
N LEU A 106 22.05 0.89 4.03
CA LEU A 106 22.63 0.46 2.76
C LEU A 106 23.14 1.63 1.92
N GLU A 107 22.44 2.76 1.89
CA GLU A 107 22.88 3.99 1.19
C GLU A 107 24.15 4.58 1.83
N ALA A 108 24.24 4.57 3.17
CA ALA A 108 25.43 4.98 3.89
C ALA A 108 26.63 4.07 3.57
N LEU A 109 26.42 2.74 3.51
CA LEU A 109 27.46 1.79 3.13
C LEU A 109 27.91 1.95 1.67
N GLN A 110 26.98 2.20 0.75
CA GLN A 110 27.30 2.47 -0.66
C GLN A 110 28.13 3.75 -0.82
N THR A 111 27.78 4.80 -0.06
CA THR A 111 28.56 6.05 -0.03
C THR A 111 29.95 5.83 0.54
N ALA A 112 30.09 5.00 1.58
CA ALA A 112 31.38 4.65 2.18
C ALA A 112 32.28 3.80 1.27
N HIS A 113 31.69 2.99 0.38
CA HIS A 113 32.42 2.16 -0.59
C HIS A 113 32.64 2.85 -1.95
N ALA A 114 32.19 4.10 -2.14
CA ALA A 114 32.50 4.87 -3.33
C ALA A 114 34.01 5.25 -3.33
N PRO A 115 34.80 4.78 -4.31
CA PRO A 115 36.22 5.12 -4.38
C PRO A 115 36.36 6.60 -4.75
N GLY A 116 36.56 7.47 -3.74
CA GLY A 116 36.80 8.90 -3.94
C GLY A 116 36.38 9.82 -2.80
N ALA A 117 35.54 9.38 -1.86
CA ALA A 117 35.02 10.27 -0.80
C ALA A 117 36.02 10.65 0.31
N ALA A 118 37.27 10.15 0.24
CA ALA A 118 38.34 10.49 1.19
C ALA A 118 39.57 11.13 0.51
N ALA A 119 39.40 11.82 -0.61
CA ALA A 119 40.48 12.57 -1.29
C ALA A 119 40.11 14.05 -1.45
N GLY A 120 39.99 14.76 -0.33
CA GLY A 120 39.65 16.19 -0.32
C GLY A 120 39.94 16.85 1.03
N GLY A 121 41.14 16.66 1.56
CA GLY A 121 41.54 17.19 2.86
C GLY A 121 43.04 17.44 2.96
N THR A 122 43.49 18.49 2.27
CA THR A 122 44.72 19.26 2.53
C THR A 122 46.03 18.48 2.65
N GLN A 123 46.70 18.34 1.51
CA GLN A 123 48.15 18.15 1.44
C GLN A 123 48.85 19.41 1.99
N ILE A 124 49.15 19.42 3.30
CA ILE A 124 50.13 20.33 3.90
C ILE A 124 51.48 19.62 3.85
N GLY A 125 52.17 19.73 2.71
CA GLY A 125 53.55 19.29 2.58
C GLY A 125 54.50 20.19 3.38
N PRO A 126 55.61 19.66 3.90
CA PRO A 126 56.52 20.39 4.77
C PRO A 126 57.30 21.44 3.96
N LYS A 127 57.34 22.69 4.43
CA LYS A 127 58.30 23.68 3.92
C LYS A 127 59.47 23.80 4.90
N SER A 128 60.63 23.39 4.42
CA SER A 128 61.94 23.46 5.04
C SER A 128 62.31 24.87 5.53
N LYS A 129 62.95 24.96 6.69
CA LYS A 129 64.35 25.38 6.82
C LYS A 129 64.91 25.05 8.20
#